data_AF-A0A426QL69-F1
#
_entry.id   AF-A0A426QL69-F1
#
_cell.length_a   1.000
_cell.length_b   1.000
_cell.length_c   1.000
_cell.angle_alpha   90.00
_cell.angle_beta   90.00
_cell.angle_gamma   90.00
#
_symmetry.space_group_name_H-M   'P 1'
#
loop_
_entity.id
_entity.type
_entity.pdbx_description
1 polymer ?
#
loop_
_entity_poly.entity_id
_entity_poly.type
_entity_poly.pdbx_seq_one_letter_code
_entity_poly.pdbx_strand_id
1 'polypeptide(L)' 'MEKEMKTITAVPSHPSCPREIRQEIAQLERRLRTMGLDGDCAYERALSQAYDALLLQKRRQLAALREAGL' A
#
# COMPACT_ATOMS: atom_id res chain seq x y z
N MET A 1 -8.75 -23.61 -22.18
CA MET A 1 -9.43 -22.80 -21.14
C MET A 1 -8.39 -22.44 -20.10
N GLU A 2 -7.62 -21.41 -20.42
CA GLU A 2 -6.51 -20.91 -19.62
C GLU A 2 -7.07 -20.28 -18.34
N LYS A 3 -6.86 -20.93 -17.19
CA LYS A 3 -7.21 -20.34 -15.90
C LYS A 3 -6.07 -19.40 -15.52
N GLU A 4 -6.36 -18.12 -15.68
CA GLU A 4 -5.49 -16.99 -15.37
C GLU A 4 -4.80 -17.19 -14.02
N MET A 5 -3.48 -17.10 -14.09
CA MET A 5 -2.53 -17.13 -13.00
C MET A 5 -2.88 -16.00 -12.04
N LYS A 6 -3.50 -16.35 -10.91
CA LYS A 6 -3.63 -15.44 -9.76
C LYS A 6 -2.21 -15.16 -9.25
N THR A 7 -1.60 -14.11 -9.77
CA THR A 7 -0.36 -13.56 -9.22
C THR A 7 -0.71 -12.97 -7.86
N ILE A 8 -0.64 -13.83 -6.86
CA ILE A 8 -0.64 -13.51 -5.44
C ILE A 8 0.39 -12.41 -5.28
N THR A 9 -0.09 -11.21 -4.94
CA THR A 9 0.67 -9.96 -4.84
C THR A 9 2.05 -10.22 -4.22
N ALA A 10 3.09 -10.20 -5.04
CA ALA A 10 4.46 -10.18 -4.56
C ALA A 10 4.58 -9.01 -3.59
N VAL A 11 4.93 -9.29 -2.33
CA VAL A 11 5.29 -8.26 -1.37
C VAL A 11 6.50 -7.55 -1.97
N PRO A 12 6.42 -6.27 -2.40
CA PRO A 12 7.57 -5.61 -2.97
C PRO A 12 8.64 -5.47 -1.89
N SER A 13 9.69 -6.25 -2.04
CA SER A 13 10.98 -6.09 -1.39
C SER A 13 11.44 -4.65 -1.58
N HIS A 14 11.61 -3.92 -0.47
CA HIS A 14 12.17 -2.55 -0.35
C HIS A 14 12.10 -1.67 -1.61
N PRO A 15 11.15 -0.71 -1.68
CA PRO A 15 11.12 0.22 -2.80
C PRO A 15 12.38 1.09 -2.75
N SER A 16 13.16 1.04 -3.84
CA SER A 16 14.48 1.65 -3.90
C SER A 16 14.44 3.04 -4.53
N CYS A 17 13.35 3.36 -5.26
CA CYS A 17 13.18 4.64 -5.96
C CYS A 17 11.86 5.36 -5.63
N PRO A 18 11.82 6.72 -5.71
CA PRO A 18 10.62 7.51 -5.41
C PRO A 18 9.37 7.14 -6.23
N ARG A 19 9.56 6.66 -7.47
CA ARG A 19 8.47 6.22 -8.36
C ARG A 19 7.76 4.98 -7.82
N GLU A 20 8.51 4.02 -7.31
CA GLU A 20 7.98 2.75 -6.78
C GLU A 20 7.17 3.02 -5.50
N ILE A 21 7.70 3.88 -4.62
CA ILE A 21 6.98 4.27 -3.39
C ILE A 21 5.65 4.95 -3.73
N ARG A 22 5.62 5.81 -4.74
CA ARG A 22 4.35 6.45 -5.20
C ARG A 22 3.35 5.42 -5.73
N GLN A 23 3.82 4.39 -6.45
CA GLN A 23 2.96 3.32 -6.93
C GLN A 23 2.39 2.48 -5.79
N GLU A 24 3.21 2.15 -4.79
CA GLU A 24 2.76 1.46 -3.58
C GLU A 24 1.73 2.27 -2.80
N ILE A 25 1.98 3.57 -2.59
CA ILE A 25 1.02 4.50 -1.96
C ILE A 25 -0.32 4.45 -2.70
N ALA A 26 -0.31 4.57 -4.03
CA ALA A 26 -1.54 4.54 -4.82
C ALA A 26 -2.27 3.18 -4.74
N GLN A 27 -1.53 2.07 -4.63
CA GLN A 27 -2.11 0.74 -4.45
C GLN A 27 -2.76 0.58 -3.07
N LEU A 28 -2.09 1.05 -2.02
CA LEU A 28 -2.60 1.03 -0.64
C LEU A 28 -3.86 1.88 -0.50
N GLU A 29 -3.86 3.09 -1.04
CA GLU A 29 -5.04 3.97 -1.02
C GLU A 29 -6.22 3.38 -1.79
N ARG A 30 -5.96 2.68 -2.92
CA ARG A 30 -7.03 1.94 -3.63
C ARG A 30 -7.61 0.84 -2.76
N ARG A 31 -6.77 0.04 -2.09
CA ARG A 31 -7.22 -1.05 -1.20
C ARG A 31 -8.06 -0.52 -0.04
N LEU A 32 -7.61 0.55 0.61
CA LEU A 32 -8.34 1.22 1.68
C LEU A 32 -9.71 1.72 1.20
N ARG A 33 -9.79 2.35 0.02
CA ARG A 33 -11.06 2.79 -0.56
C ARG A 33 -12.02 1.64 -0.84
N THR A 34 -11.52 0.48 -1.24
CA THR A 34 -12.35 -0.71 -1.52
C THR A 34 -12.91 -1.37 -0.26
N MET A 35 -12.23 -1.26 0.88
CA MET A 35 -12.68 -1.85 2.15
C MET A 35 -13.76 -1.02 2.87
N GLY A 36 -14.00 0.22 2.41
CA GLY A 36 -14.92 1.15 3.06
C GLY A 36 -14.29 1.81 4.30
N LEU A 37 -14.73 3.04 4.59
CA LEU A 37 -14.25 3.84 5.75
C LEU A 37 -14.68 3.23 7.09
N ASP A 38 -15.74 2.43 7.09
CA ASP A 38 -16.33 1.76 8.26
C ASP A 38 -16.37 0.26 7.98
N GLY A 39 -15.25 -0.43 8.17
CA GLY A 39 -15.25 -1.90 8.11
C GLY A 39 -16.34 -2.45 9.03
N ASP A 40 -17.38 -3.04 8.43
CA ASP A 40 -18.56 -3.53 9.14
C ASP A 40 -18.18 -4.65 10.12
N CYS A 41 -17.07 -5.35 9.86
CA CYS A 41 -16.50 -6.35 10.75
C CYS A 41 -15.13 -5.99 11.36
N ALA A 42 -14.80 -6.62 12.49
CA ALA A 42 -13.53 -6.40 13.20
C ALA A 42 -12.29 -6.70 12.35
N TYR A 43 -12.40 -7.64 11.41
CA TYR A 43 -11.33 -7.97 10.47
C TYR A 43 -11.03 -6.79 9.54
N GLU A 44 -12.05 -6.18 8.94
CA GLU A 44 -11.88 -5.03 8.04
C GLU A 44 -11.31 -3.82 8.79
N ARG A 45 -11.73 -3.60 10.05
CA ARG A 45 -11.14 -2.54 10.89
C ARG A 45 -9.66 -2.78 11.14
N ALA A 46 -9.27 -3.99 11.54
CA ALA A 46 -7.88 -4.33 11.78
C ALA A 46 -7.04 -4.18 10.50
N LEU A 47 -7.60 -4.60 9.36
CA LEU A 47 -6.94 -4.53 8.07
C LEU A 47 -6.77 -3.08 7.59
N SER A 48 -7.80 -2.24 7.74
CA SER A 48 -7.74 -0.81 7.44
C SER A 48 -6.71 -0.10 8.32
N GLN A 49 -6.66 -0.39 9.62
CA GLN A 49 -5.62 0.14 10.52
C GLN A 49 -4.20 -0.26 10.08
N ALA A 50 -4.00 -1.52 9.69
CA ALA A 50 -2.71 -2.00 9.22
C ALA A 50 -2.28 -1.30 7.91
N TYR A 51 -3.21 -1.10 6.97
CA TYR A 51 -2.92 -0.40 5.74
C TYR A 51 -2.69 1.10 5.94
N ASP A 52 -3.38 1.74 6.88
CA ASP A 52 -3.16 3.15 7.21
C ASP A 52 -1.75 3.36 7.81
N ALA A 53 -1.34 2.49 8.75
CA ALA A 53 0.01 2.51 9.30
C ALA A 53 1.09 2.33 8.22
N LEU A 54 0.88 1.39 7.30
CA LEU A 54 1.79 1.17 6.17
C LEU A 54 1.82 2.36 5.21
N LEU A 55 0.67 2.97 4.93
CA LEU A 55 0.57 4.16 4.09
C LEU A 55 1.35 5.34 4.69
N LEU A 56 1.22 5.55 6.01
CA LEU A 56 1.98 6.56 6.74
C LEU A 56 3.50 6.32 6.63
N GLN A 57 3.94 5.07 6.80
CA GLN A 57 5.35 4.71 6.65
C GLN A 57 5.88 5.02 5.25
N LYS A 58 5.14 4.64 4.20
CA LYS A 58 5.55 4.90 2.80
C LYS A 58 5.59 6.40 2.47
N ARG A 59 4.64 7.18 2.99
CA ARG A 59 4.65 8.64 2.85
C ARG A 59 5.87 9.27 3.53
N ARG A 60 6.25 8.80 4.71
CA ARG A 60 7.49 9.22 5.40
C ARG A 60 8.72 8.85 4.59
N GLN A 61 8.78 7.64 4.03
CA GLN A 61 9.89 7.21 3.18
C GLN A 61 10.02 8.10 1.93
N LEU A 62 8.90 8.45 1.28
CA LEU A 62 8.91 9.37 0.14
C LEU A 62 9.36 10.78 0.53
N ALA A 63 8.95 11.27 1.70
CA ALA A 63 9.39 12.55 2.22
C ALA A 63 10.91 12.57 2.48
N ALA A 64 11.42 11.52 3.14
CA ALA A 64 12.85 11.38 3.40
C ALA A 64 13.68 11.33 2.11
N LEU A 65 13.20 10.64 1.06
CA LEU A 65 13.88 10.65 -0.25
C LEU A 65 13.87 12.04 -0.91
N ARG A 66 12.76 12.78 -0.80
CA ARG A 66 12.67 14.15 -1.30
C ARG A 66 13.64 15.08 -0.57
N GLU A 67 13.73 14.94 0.75
CA GLU A 67 14.69 15.70 1.58
C GLU A 67 16.14 15.33 1.26
N ALA A 68 16.39 14.07 0.91
CA ALA A 68 17.69 13.59 0.45
C ALA A 68 18.06 14.01 -0.98
N GLY A 69 17.17 14.68 -1.71
CA GLY A 69 17.41 15.16 -3.09
C GLY A 69 17.39 14.06 -4.16
N LEU A 70 16.73 12.92 -3.89
CA LEU A 70 16.58 11.78 -4.80
C LEU A 70 15.23 11.77 -5.55
#